data_AF-A0A2K5WV25-F1
#
_entry.id   AF-A0A2K5WV25-F1
#
_cell.length_a   1.000
_cell.length_b   1.000
_cell.length_c   1.000
_cell.angle_alpha   90.00
_cell.angle_beta   90.00
_cell.angle_gamma   90.00
#
_symmetry.space_group_name_H-M   'P 1'
#
loop_
_entity.id
_entity.type
_entity.pdbx_description
1 polymer ?
#
loop_
_entity_poly.entity_id
_entity_poly.type
_entity_poly.pdbx_seq_one_letter_code
_entity_poly.pdbx_strand_id
1 'polypeptide(L)'
;MLSILYQPVEWPPPPPAGALPVFANQECRLVGRRAMKLGPEHCREGHRPWRAQRCPPTTHHAGFFPGQHLSDAFAQVNPLKKVPALKDGDFTLTESVAILLYLTRKYKVPDYWYPQDLQARARVDEYLAWQHTTLRRSCLRALWHKVMFPVFLGEPVSPQTLAATLAELDVNLQLLEDKFLQNKAFLTGPHISLADLVAITELMHPVGAGCQVFESRPKLATWRQRVEAAVGEDLFREAHEVILKAKDFPPADPTIKQKLMPWVLAMIRFSLLLVMYAVPKEKQHCQGHSLACAELHMKLETRDWGKMER
;
A
#
# COMPACT_ATOMS: atom_id res chain seq x y z
N MET A 1 -22.45 -12.01 7.86
CA MET A 1 -21.89 -11.70 9.19
C MET A 1 -20.56 -10.96 9.01
N LEU A 2 -20.61 -9.76 8.40
CA LEU A 2 -19.62 -8.70 8.61
C LEU A 2 -19.94 -8.14 10.01
N SER A 3 -19.48 -8.85 11.03
CA SER A 3 -19.83 -8.55 12.41
C SER A 3 -18.58 -8.22 13.18
N ILE A 4 -18.24 -6.94 13.19
CA ILE A 4 -17.94 -6.26 14.46
C ILE A 4 -18.81 -5.00 14.50
N LEU A 5 -20.00 -5.22 15.07
CA LEU A 5 -20.88 -4.29 15.79
C LEU A 5 -21.54 -3.12 15.02
N TYR A 6 -22.81 -3.36 14.67
CA TYR A 6 -23.85 -2.34 14.64
C TYR A 6 -23.99 -1.66 16.02
N GLN A 7 -23.64 -0.38 16.10
CA GLN A 7 -24.17 0.63 17.02
C GLN A 7 -24.12 1.99 16.30
N PRO A 8 -25.15 2.85 16.39
CA PRO A 8 -25.03 4.24 15.97
C PRO A 8 -24.15 4.94 17.01
N VAL A 9 -22.87 5.15 16.70
CA VAL A 9 -21.97 5.88 17.59
C VAL A 9 -22.09 7.36 17.27
N GLU A 10 -22.85 8.07 18.10
CA GLU A 10 -22.64 9.51 18.31
C GLU A 10 -21.14 9.75 18.58
N TRP A 11 -20.62 10.80 17.96
CA TRP A 11 -19.24 11.26 18.11
C TRP A 11 -18.77 11.14 19.57
N PRO A 12 -17.69 10.39 19.89
CA PRO A 12 -17.18 10.42 21.25
C PRO A 12 -16.72 11.85 21.57
N PRO A 13 -16.91 12.33 22.82
CA PRO A 13 -16.42 13.65 23.22
C PRO A 13 -14.92 13.79 22.91
N PRO A 14 -14.43 15.03 22.68
CA PRO A 14 -13.04 15.26 22.28
C PRO A 14 -12.11 14.53 23.26
N PRO A 15 -11.11 13.78 22.76
CA PRO A 15 -10.28 12.98 23.63
C PRO A 15 -9.48 13.89 24.57
N PRO A 16 -9.16 13.42 25.79
CA PRO A 16 -8.15 14.09 26.61
C PRO A 16 -6.84 14.21 25.81
N ALA A 17 -6.10 15.30 26.04
CA ALA A 17 -4.89 15.64 25.30
C ALA A 17 -3.94 14.43 25.13
N GLY A 18 -3.71 14.01 23.88
CA GLY A 18 -2.73 12.96 23.54
C GLY A 18 -3.25 11.75 22.75
N ALA A 19 -4.53 11.67 22.36
CA ALA A 19 -5.04 10.57 21.52
C ALA A 19 -4.92 10.87 20.01
N LEU A 20 -4.33 9.94 19.25
CA LEU A 20 -4.29 9.97 17.78
C LEU A 20 -5.34 9.02 17.19
N PRO A 21 -6.49 9.49 16.70
CA PRO A 21 -7.35 8.67 15.86
C PRO A 21 -6.67 8.49 14.49
N VAL A 22 -6.02 7.34 14.28
CA VAL A 22 -5.50 6.94 12.97
C VAL A 22 -6.54 6.04 12.30
N PHE A 23 -7.14 6.52 11.21
CA PHE A 23 -7.90 5.68 10.30
C PHE A 23 -6.89 4.93 9.42
N ALA A 24 -6.37 3.82 9.93
CA ALA A 24 -5.13 3.20 9.45
C ALA A 24 -5.35 2.13 8.36
N ASN A 25 -4.58 2.23 7.27
CA ASN A 25 -4.25 1.10 6.39
C ASN A 25 -3.28 0.13 7.11
N GLN A 26 -2.98 -1.03 6.52
CA GLN A 26 -2.12 -2.05 7.14
C GLN A 26 -0.75 -1.50 7.58
N GLU A 27 -0.11 -0.69 6.72
CA GLU A 27 1.17 -0.04 6.98
C GLU A 27 1.13 0.82 8.24
N CYS A 28 0.12 1.68 8.38
CA CYS A 28 -0.04 2.55 9.53
C CYS A 28 -0.34 1.76 10.82
N ARG A 29 -0.99 0.59 10.74
CA ARG A 29 -1.19 -0.29 11.91
C ARG A 29 0.11 -0.91 12.39
N LEU A 30 0.98 -1.31 11.45
CA LEU A 30 2.28 -1.92 11.75
C LEU A 30 3.26 -0.89 12.35
N VAL A 31 3.38 0.29 11.75
CA VAL A 31 4.27 1.36 12.28
C VAL A 31 3.72 1.99 13.54
N GLY A 32 2.42 2.31 13.58
CA GLY A 32 1.80 2.93 14.75
C GLY A 32 2.02 2.09 16.01
N ARG A 33 1.80 0.77 15.95
CA ARG A 33 1.98 -0.12 17.11
C ARG A 33 3.42 -0.41 17.47
N ARG A 34 4.35 -0.36 16.52
CA ARG A 34 5.76 -0.56 16.83
C ARG A 34 6.45 0.70 17.34
N ALA A 35 6.12 1.87 16.79
CA ALA A 35 6.50 3.16 17.39
C ALA A 35 5.99 3.27 18.83
N MET A 36 4.79 2.73 19.12
CA MET A 36 4.24 2.59 20.48
C MET A 36 4.97 1.59 21.37
N LYS A 37 5.49 0.46 20.84
CA LYS A 37 6.24 -0.55 21.62
C LYS A 37 7.71 -0.19 21.85
N LEU A 38 8.31 0.67 21.03
CA LEU A 38 9.74 1.03 21.11
C LEU A 38 10.06 2.17 22.09
N GLY A 39 9.06 2.93 22.56
CA GLY A 39 9.21 3.75 23.77
C GLY A 39 8.69 2.92 24.95
N PRO A 40 9.53 2.46 25.91
CA PRO A 40 10.43 3.28 26.73
C PRO A 40 11.86 2.71 26.92
N GLU A 41 12.27 1.65 26.21
CA GLU A 41 13.44 0.85 26.63
C GLU A 41 14.80 1.35 26.14
N HIS A 42 14.83 2.35 25.25
CA HIS A 42 16.08 2.87 24.65
C HIS A 42 16.46 4.31 25.07
N CYS A 43 15.80 4.88 26.10
CA CYS A 43 16.25 6.14 26.71
C CYS A 43 17.08 5.88 27.97
N ARG A 44 18.29 5.33 27.83
CA ARG A 44 19.32 5.36 28.88
C ARG A 44 20.40 6.37 28.52
N GLU A 45 20.07 7.65 28.60
CA GLU A 45 21.04 8.69 28.96
C GLU A 45 20.27 9.99 29.32
N GLY A 46 20.30 10.38 30.59
CA GLY A 46 20.40 11.80 30.94
C GLY A 46 19.16 12.66 31.25
N HIS A 47 17.89 12.22 31.17
CA HIS A 47 16.77 13.09 31.61
C HIS A 47 15.67 12.38 32.42
N ARG A 48 15.27 13.05 33.50
CA ARG A 48 14.36 12.70 34.60
C ARG A 48 13.23 11.68 34.28
N PRO A 49 12.88 10.79 35.23
CA PRO A 49 11.87 9.75 35.04
C PRO A 49 10.48 10.36 34.85
N TRP A 50 9.95 10.27 33.64
CA TRP A 50 8.58 10.63 33.28
C TRP A 50 7.58 9.56 33.78
N ARG A 51 7.54 9.31 35.10
CA ARG A 51 6.47 8.53 35.75
C ARG A 51 5.23 9.42 35.94
N ALA A 52 4.58 9.89 34.88
CA ALA A 52 3.31 10.63 35.03
C ALA A 52 2.36 10.70 33.82
N GLN A 53 2.75 10.29 32.59
CA GLN A 53 1.82 10.24 31.45
C GLN A 53 1.48 8.79 31.10
N ARG A 54 0.56 8.22 31.87
CA ARG A 54 -0.22 7.06 31.42
C ARG A 54 -1.18 7.55 30.34
N CYS A 55 -0.91 7.24 29.07
CA CYS A 55 -1.95 6.87 28.10
C CYS A 55 -1.30 6.36 26.81
N PRO A 56 -1.39 5.05 26.47
CA PRO A 56 -1.07 4.60 25.12
C PRO A 56 -2.01 5.28 24.11
N PRO A 57 -1.56 5.64 22.89
CA PRO A 57 -2.45 6.07 21.83
C PRO A 57 -3.54 5.01 21.64
N THR A 58 -4.77 5.38 21.96
CA THR A 58 -5.90 4.48 21.83
C THR A 58 -6.21 4.38 20.34
N THR A 59 -5.77 3.31 19.69
CA THR A 59 -6.22 2.98 18.34
C THR A 59 -7.72 2.71 18.44
N HIS A 60 -8.55 3.68 18.03
CA HIS A 60 -9.95 3.40 17.82
C HIS A 60 -10.07 2.46 16.62
N HIS A 61 -10.07 1.16 16.90
CA HIS A 61 -10.53 0.12 15.98
C HIS A 61 -12.07 0.22 15.87
N ALA A 62 -12.59 1.40 15.51
CA ALA A 62 -13.95 1.49 15.02
C ALA A 62 -13.94 0.73 13.68
N GLY A 63 -14.60 -0.42 13.64
CA GLY A 63 -14.67 -1.26 12.46
C GLY A 63 -14.96 -0.42 11.23
N PHE A 64 -14.05 -0.45 10.25
CA PHE A 64 -14.24 0.30 9.02
C PHE A 64 -15.24 -0.46 8.15
N PHE A 65 -16.48 0.03 8.10
CA PHE A 65 -17.50 -0.57 7.25
C PHE A 65 -17.20 -0.29 5.78
N PRO A 66 -17.49 -1.23 4.85
CA PRO A 66 -17.46 -0.93 3.43
C PRO A 66 -18.27 0.33 3.12
N GLY A 67 -17.59 1.36 2.60
CA GLY A 67 -18.21 2.65 2.27
C GLY A 67 -18.21 3.71 3.38
N GLN A 68 -17.72 3.43 4.60
CA GLN A 68 -17.68 4.43 5.69
C GLN A 68 -16.80 5.65 5.34
N HIS A 69 -15.74 5.46 4.56
CA HIS A 69 -14.92 6.56 4.02
C HIS A 69 -15.69 7.51 3.10
N LEU A 70 -16.87 7.10 2.61
CA LEU A 70 -17.72 7.95 1.76
C LEU A 70 -18.70 8.80 2.57
N SER A 71 -18.84 8.55 3.88
CA SER A 71 -19.73 9.30 4.77
C SER A 71 -19.29 10.75 4.94
N ASP A 72 -20.24 11.63 5.25
CA ASP A 72 -19.96 13.05 5.50
C ASP A 72 -19.11 13.24 6.77
N ALA A 73 -19.31 12.39 7.79
CA ALA A 73 -18.49 12.36 8.99
C ALA A 73 -17.01 12.11 8.67
N PHE A 74 -16.71 11.16 7.77
CA PHE A 74 -15.32 10.92 7.34
C PHE A 74 -14.81 12.03 6.41
N ALA A 75 -15.67 12.64 5.60
CA ALA A 75 -15.29 13.78 4.76
C ALA A 75 -14.79 14.98 5.56
N GLN A 76 -15.26 15.16 6.80
CA GLN A 76 -14.73 16.16 7.73
C GLN A 76 -13.32 15.85 8.24
N VAL A 77 -12.91 14.58 8.22
CA VAL A 77 -11.56 14.14 8.59
C VAL A 77 -10.62 14.22 7.38
N ASN A 78 -11.05 13.66 6.25
CA ASN A 78 -10.34 13.69 4.99
C ASN A 78 -11.31 13.96 3.83
N PRO A 79 -11.31 15.18 3.27
CA PRO A 79 -12.16 15.54 2.13
C PRO A 79 -11.94 14.65 0.90
N LEU A 80 -10.76 14.01 0.77
CA LEU A 80 -10.47 13.08 -0.32
C LEU A 80 -11.18 11.74 -0.18
N LYS A 81 -11.86 11.48 0.95
CA LYS A 81 -12.62 10.24 1.21
C LYS A 81 -11.76 8.98 1.00
N LYS A 82 -10.50 9.03 1.44
CA LYS A 82 -9.53 7.93 1.35
C LYS A 82 -8.91 7.62 2.71
N VAL A 83 -8.54 6.36 2.90
CA VAL A 83 -7.68 5.91 3.99
C VAL A 83 -6.29 5.54 3.43
N PRO A 84 -5.20 5.71 4.20
CA PRO A 84 -5.18 6.19 5.58
C PRO A 84 -5.33 7.71 5.75
N ALA A 85 -5.75 8.13 6.94
CA ALA A 85 -5.72 9.52 7.40
C ALA A 85 -5.26 9.58 8.87
N LEU A 86 -4.37 10.52 9.18
CA LEU A 86 -3.87 10.82 10.51
C LEU A 86 -4.45 12.16 10.98
N LYS A 87 -4.92 12.20 12.23
CA LYS A 87 -5.28 13.43 12.93
C LYS A 87 -4.50 13.54 14.24
N ASP A 88 -3.79 14.64 14.40
CA ASP A 88 -3.00 14.99 15.59
C ASP A 88 -3.38 16.39 16.09
N GLY A 89 -4.31 16.44 17.06
CA GLY A 89 -4.98 17.69 17.42
C GLY A 89 -5.70 18.29 16.21
N ASP A 90 -5.34 19.52 15.85
CA ASP A 90 -5.87 20.23 14.69
C ASP A 90 -5.15 19.90 13.38
N PHE A 91 -4.02 19.19 13.44
CA PHE A 91 -3.25 18.81 12.27
C PHE A 91 -3.83 17.53 11.64
N THR A 92 -4.10 17.56 10.34
CA THR A 92 -4.52 16.40 9.56
C THR A 92 -3.51 16.10 8.45
N LEU A 93 -3.25 14.82 8.23
CA LEU A 93 -2.30 14.35 7.21
C LEU A 93 -2.83 13.11 6.50
N THR A 94 -2.69 13.09 5.18
CA THR A 94 -3.06 11.98 4.30
C THR A 94 -1.80 11.42 3.62
N GLU A 95 -1.97 10.36 2.84
CA GLU A 95 -0.90 9.58 2.18
C GLU A 95 -0.07 8.75 3.17
N SER A 96 -0.01 7.44 2.96
CA SER A 96 0.67 6.54 3.89
C SER A 96 2.15 6.87 4.03
N VAL A 97 2.85 7.14 2.93
CA VAL A 97 4.27 7.55 2.95
C VAL A 97 4.49 8.81 3.81
N ALA A 98 3.66 9.84 3.64
CA ALA A 98 3.77 11.07 4.42
C ALA A 98 3.50 10.82 5.91
N ILE A 99 2.47 10.03 6.23
CA ILE A 99 2.13 9.64 7.60
C ILE A 99 3.28 8.85 8.24
N LEU A 100 3.86 7.87 7.53
CA LEU A 100 4.98 7.07 8.01
C LEU A 100 6.20 7.95 8.33
N LEU A 101 6.57 8.85 7.42
CA LEU A 101 7.68 9.79 7.64
C LEU A 101 7.40 10.76 8.81
N TYR A 102 6.15 11.23 8.94
CA TYR A 102 5.73 12.06 10.06
C TYR A 102 5.87 11.31 11.40
N LEU A 103 5.38 10.08 11.49
CA LEU A 103 5.48 9.25 12.69
C LEU A 103 6.93 8.96 13.05
N THR A 104 7.76 8.62 12.06
CA THR A 104 9.20 8.40 12.25
C THR A 104 9.88 9.61 12.88
N ARG A 105 9.60 10.82 12.38
CA ARG A 105 10.17 12.08 12.88
C ARG A 105 9.62 12.46 14.24
N LYS A 106 8.30 12.36 14.44
CA LYS A 106 7.62 12.74 15.69
C LYS A 106 8.05 11.86 16.86
N TYR A 107 8.12 10.55 16.65
CA TYR A 107 8.37 9.58 17.72
C TYR A 107 9.85 9.16 17.85
N LYS A 108 10.74 9.69 17.01
CA LYS A 108 12.18 9.37 17.03
C LYS A 108 12.42 7.86 17.06
N VAL A 109 11.79 7.16 16.12
CA VAL A 109 11.94 5.70 15.95
C VAL A 109 13.40 5.35 15.61
N PRO A 110 13.83 4.08 15.80
CA PRO A 110 15.19 3.67 15.44
C PRO A 110 15.59 4.03 14.01
N ASP A 111 16.87 4.40 13.83
CA ASP A 111 17.40 4.99 12.60
C ASP A 111 17.18 4.12 11.36
N TYR A 112 17.21 2.79 11.51
CA TYR A 112 17.04 1.86 10.39
C TYR A 112 15.72 2.01 9.61
N TRP A 113 14.65 2.53 10.24
CA TRP A 113 13.39 2.78 9.54
C TRP A 113 13.54 3.84 8.44
N TYR A 114 14.29 4.90 8.73
CA TYR A 114 14.53 6.01 7.83
C TYR A 114 15.93 6.58 8.07
N PRO A 115 16.97 5.93 7.51
CA PRO A 115 18.36 6.16 7.87
C PRO A 115 18.79 7.63 7.78
N GLN A 116 19.74 8.05 8.60
CA GLN A 116 20.34 9.39 8.51
C GLN A 116 21.37 9.52 7.38
N ASP A 117 22.03 8.43 7.01
CA ASP A 117 22.94 8.41 5.88
C ASP A 117 22.22 8.85 4.59
N LEU A 118 22.85 9.77 3.86
CA LEU A 118 22.24 10.43 2.70
C LEU A 118 21.84 9.42 1.62
N GLN A 119 22.71 8.44 1.33
CA GLN A 119 22.47 7.49 0.25
C GLN A 119 21.47 6.42 0.68
N ALA A 120 21.58 5.90 1.91
CA ALA A 120 20.63 4.94 2.46
C ALA A 120 19.21 5.53 2.53
N ARG A 121 19.08 6.80 2.95
CA ARG A 121 17.82 7.53 2.90
C ARG A 121 17.27 7.66 1.49
N ALA A 122 18.13 8.06 0.54
CA ALA A 122 17.74 8.17 -0.87
C ALA A 122 17.25 6.84 -1.46
N ARG A 123 17.78 5.69 -1.00
CA ARG A 123 17.27 4.37 -1.41
C ARG A 123 15.87 4.06 -0.85
N VAL A 124 15.58 4.49 0.38
CA VAL A 124 14.21 4.41 0.93
C VAL A 124 13.27 5.29 0.13
N ASP A 125 13.65 6.54 -0.12
CA ASP A 125 12.84 7.50 -0.89
C ASP A 125 12.60 7.01 -2.33
N GLU A 126 13.63 6.45 -3.00
CA GLU A 126 13.55 5.87 -4.35
C GLU A 126 12.48 4.76 -4.41
N TYR A 127 12.49 3.83 -3.46
CA TYR A 127 11.49 2.77 -3.41
C TYR A 127 10.08 3.32 -3.12
N LEU A 128 9.95 4.19 -2.12
CA LEU A 128 8.66 4.76 -1.72
C LEU A 128 8.03 5.58 -2.83
N ALA A 129 8.82 6.24 -3.68
CA ALA A 129 8.34 6.92 -4.89
C ALA A 129 7.95 5.91 -5.99
N TRP A 130 8.80 4.92 -6.26
CA TRP A 130 8.59 3.95 -7.34
C TRP A 130 7.30 3.13 -7.16
N GLN A 131 7.04 2.60 -5.96
CA GLN A 131 5.92 1.68 -5.73
C GLN A 131 4.55 2.27 -6.09
N HIS A 132 4.39 3.60 -6.01
CA HIS A 132 3.09 4.24 -6.14
C HIS A 132 2.43 3.97 -7.48
N THR A 133 3.20 3.86 -8.57
CA THR A 133 2.70 3.63 -9.92
C THR A 133 2.97 2.23 -10.44
N THR A 134 3.63 1.38 -9.65
CA THR A 134 4.09 0.04 -10.04
C THR A 134 3.50 -1.02 -9.12
N LEU A 135 4.22 -1.43 -8.07
CA LEU A 135 3.90 -2.56 -7.22
C LEU A 135 2.55 -2.40 -6.51
N ARG A 136 2.28 -1.22 -5.94
CA ARG A 136 0.99 -0.91 -5.31
C ARG A 136 -0.18 -1.16 -6.24
N ARG A 137 -0.02 -0.74 -7.49
CA ARG A 137 -1.04 -0.83 -8.52
C ARG A 137 -1.26 -2.29 -8.93
N SER A 138 -0.21 -3.02 -9.23
CA SER A 138 -0.32 -4.41 -9.69
C SER A 138 -0.85 -5.32 -8.58
N CYS A 139 -0.41 -5.14 -7.34
CA CYS A 139 -0.92 -5.87 -6.16
C CYS A 139 -2.41 -5.60 -5.91
N LEU A 140 -2.81 -4.33 -6.00
CA LEU A 140 -4.21 -3.95 -5.88
C LEU A 140 -5.06 -4.56 -6.99
N ARG A 141 -4.63 -4.44 -8.26
CA ARG A 141 -5.34 -5.01 -9.40
C ARG A 141 -5.49 -6.53 -9.27
N ALA A 142 -4.45 -7.23 -8.83
CA ALA A 142 -4.50 -8.68 -8.62
C ALA A 142 -5.56 -9.08 -7.59
N LEU A 143 -5.62 -8.40 -6.43
CA LEU A 143 -6.66 -8.62 -5.42
C LEU A 143 -8.06 -8.36 -5.98
N TRP A 144 -8.25 -7.25 -6.66
CA TRP A 144 -9.57 -6.86 -7.16
C TRP A 144 -10.05 -7.76 -8.29
N HIS A 145 -9.21 -8.01 -9.30
CA HIS A 145 -9.59 -8.82 -10.45
C HIS A 145 -9.78 -10.31 -10.12
N LYS A 146 -8.99 -10.86 -9.19
CA LYS A 146 -9.06 -12.27 -8.84
C LYS A 146 -10.12 -12.59 -7.79
N VAL A 147 -10.37 -11.67 -6.84
CA VAL A 147 -11.24 -11.94 -5.69
C VAL A 147 -12.32 -10.87 -5.49
N MET A 148 -11.98 -9.58 -5.34
CA MET A 148 -12.98 -8.62 -4.86
C MET A 148 -14.11 -8.34 -5.87
N PHE A 149 -13.82 -8.28 -7.17
CA PHE A 149 -14.88 -8.19 -8.18
C PHE A 149 -15.79 -9.43 -8.17
N PRO A 150 -15.29 -10.66 -8.38
CA PRO A 150 -16.15 -11.83 -8.48
C PRO A 150 -16.84 -12.22 -7.15
N VAL A 151 -16.13 -12.13 -6.02
CA VAL A 151 -16.64 -12.59 -4.72
C VAL A 151 -17.44 -11.50 -4.01
N PHE A 152 -16.85 -10.31 -3.85
CA PHE A 152 -17.45 -9.25 -3.04
C PHE A 152 -18.44 -8.39 -3.83
N LEU A 153 -18.14 -8.04 -5.08
CA LEU A 153 -19.07 -7.25 -5.91
C LEU A 153 -20.00 -8.10 -6.78
N GLY A 154 -19.76 -9.40 -6.90
CA GLY A 154 -20.50 -10.28 -7.81
C GLY A 154 -20.36 -9.87 -9.28
N GLU A 155 -19.26 -9.23 -9.65
CA GLU A 155 -18.95 -8.81 -11.01
C GLU A 155 -17.90 -9.75 -11.62
N PRO A 156 -18.20 -10.44 -12.73
CA PRO A 156 -17.23 -11.32 -13.37
C PRO A 156 -16.08 -10.50 -13.99
N VAL A 157 -14.88 -11.07 -13.96
CA VAL A 157 -13.70 -10.52 -14.64
C VAL A 157 -13.29 -11.47 -15.75
N SER A 158 -13.04 -10.94 -16.95
CA SER A 158 -12.68 -11.79 -18.08
C SER A 158 -11.33 -12.49 -17.85
N PRO A 159 -11.15 -13.74 -18.31
CA PRO A 159 -9.88 -14.45 -18.20
C PRO A 159 -8.70 -13.66 -18.78
N GLN A 160 -8.91 -12.93 -19.88
CA GLN A 160 -7.88 -12.10 -20.52
C GLN A 160 -7.45 -10.93 -19.63
N THR A 161 -8.40 -10.28 -18.94
CA THR A 161 -8.10 -9.17 -18.01
C THR A 161 -7.31 -9.67 -16.80
N LEU A 162 -7.71 -10.83 -16.26
CA LEU A 162 -7.00 -11.45 -15.15
C LEU A 162 -5.58 -11.86 -15.56
N ALA A 163 -5.42 -12.53 -16.71
CA ALA A 163 -4.11 -12.93 -17.22
C ALA A 163 -3.17 -11.74 -17.42
N ALA A 164 -3.64 -10.65 -18.05
CA ALA A 164 -2.85 -9.42 -18.21
C ALA A 164 -2.45 -8.80 -16.86
N THR A 165 -3.32 -8.85 -15.86
CA THR A 165 -3.05 -8.35 -14.51
C THR A 165 -1.99 -9.17 -13.79
N LEU A 166 -2.04 -10.50 -13.94
CA LEU A 166 -1.05 -11.39 -13.33
C LEU A 166 0.30 -11.27 -14.02
N ALA A 167 0.34 -11.06 -15.34
CA ALA A 167 1.57 -10.75 -16.06
C ALA A 167 2.19 -9.41 -15.61
N GLU A 168 1.38 -8.35 -15.44
CA GLU A 168 1.82 -7.06 -14.90
C GLU A 168 2.38 -7.21 -13.47
N LEU A 169 1.74 -8.03 -12.62
CA LEU A 169 2.25 -8.35 -11.29
C LEU A 169 3.61 -9.04 -11.39
N ASP A 170 3.76 -10.04 -12.25
CA ASP A 170 5.00 -10.81 -12.38
C ASP A 170 6.19 -9.95 -12.81
N VAL A 171 5.98 -9.01 -13.75
CA VAL A 171 6.99 -8.01 -14.14
C VAL A 171 7.41 -7.15 -12.94
N ASN A 172 6.46 -6.67 -12.13
CA ASN A 172 6.78 -5.84 -10.97
C ASN A 172 7.45 -6.62 -9.83
N LEU A 173 7.13 -7.90 -9.66
CA LEU A 173 7.83 -8.79 -8.74
C LEU A 173 9.28 -9.00 -9.18
N GLN A 174 9.51 -9.15 -10.50
CA GLN A 174 10.85 -9.26 -11.05
C GLN A 174 11.66 -7.97 -10.81
N LEU A 175 11.05 -6.79 -11.04
CA LEU A 175 11.68 -5.51 -10.75
C LEU A 175 11.99 -5.32 -9.26
N LEU A 176 11.08 -5.74 -8.37
CA LEU A 176 11.31 -5.71 -6.92
C LEU A 176 12.56 -6.53 -6.55
N GLU A 177 12.69 -7.71 -7.14
CA GLU A 177 13.83 -8.60 -6.90
C GLU A 177 15.13 -8.07 -7.51
N ASP A 178 15.13 -7.66 -8.78
CA ASP A 178 16.36 -7.30 -9.52
C ASP A 178 16.87 -5.90 -9.21
N LYS A 179 15.97 -4.91 -9.05
CA LYS A 179 16.35 -3.51 -8.80
C LYS A 179 16.54 -3.23 -7.32
N PHE A 180 15.63 -3.71 -6.48
CA PHE A 180 15.59 -3.30 -5.07
C PHE A 180 16.22 -4.35 -4.16
N LEU A 181 15.71 -5.58 -4.11
CA LEU A 181 16.26 -6.59 -3.18
C LEU A 181 17.69 -7.02 -3.55
N GLN A 182 17.90 -7.41 -4.80
CA GLN A 182 19.16 -7.99 -5.30
C GLN A 182 19.61 -9.15 -4.40
N ASN A 183 20.84 -9.08 -3.88
CA ASN A 183 21.39 -10.05 -2.94
C ASN A 183 21.48 -9.48 -1.51
N LYS A 184 20.74 -8.40 -1.20
CA LYS A 184 20.73 -7.77 0.12
C LYS A 184 19.78 -8.49 1.08
N ALA A 185 19.93 -8.22 2.38
CA ALA A 185 19.01 -8.74 3.39
C ALA A 185 17.62 -8.10 3.26
N PHE A 186 17.57 -6.78 3.05
CA PHE A 186 16.37 -5.95 2.90
C PHE A 186 16.48 -5.07 1.65
N LEU A 187 15.39 -4.42 1.25
CA LEU A 187 15.31 -3.68 -0.02
C LEU A 187 16.35 -2.56 -0.14
N THR A 188 16.71 -1.93 0.97
CA THR A 188 17.59 -0.75 0.98
C THR A 188 18.94 -1.00 1.66
N GLY A 189 19.13 -2.16 2.31
CA GLY A 189 20.36 -2.41 3.07
C GLY A 189 20.31 -3.67 3.96
N PRO A 190 21.11 -3.69 5.03
CA PRO A 190 21.23 -4.83 5.95
C PRO A 190 20.12 -4.91 7.00
N HIS A 191 19.35 -3.84 7.21
CA HIS A 191 18.26 -3.76 8.18
C HIS A 191 16.93 -3.40 7.51
N ILE A 192 15.82 -3.78 8.15
CA ILE A 192 14.48 -3.40 7.70
C ILE A 192 14.33 -1.88 7.65
N SER A 193 13.61 -1.38 6.65
CA SER A 193 13.28 0.05 6.51
C SER A 193 11.80 0.25 6.20
N LEU A 194 11.36 1.52 6.10
CA LEU A 194 10.00 1.83 5.63
C LEU A 194 9.71 1.24 4.24
N ALA A 195 10.72 1.09 3.38
CA ALA A 195 10.56 0.48 2.07
C ALA A 195 10.09 -0.98 2.17
N ASP A 196 10.73 -1.78 3.02
CA ASP A 196 10.36 -3.18 3.23
C ASP A 196 8.96 -3.33 3.79
N LEU A 197 8.57 -2.42 4.68
CA LEU A 197 7.26 -2.45 5.30
C LEU A 197 6.13 -2.17 4.31
N VAL A 198 6.29 -1.14 3.47
CA VAL A 198 5.33 -0.81 2.40
C VAL A 198 5.26 -1.96 1.40
N ALA A 199 6.42 -2.49 0.97
CA ALA A 199 6.50 -3.60 0.04
C ALA A 199 5.74 -4.82 0.54
N ILE A 200 5.99 -5.25 1.79
CA ILE A 200 5.40 -6.49 2.28
C ILE A 200 3.89 -6.36 2.42
N THR A 201 3.37 -5.22 2.87
CA THR A 201 1.91 -5.01 2.97
C THR A 201 1.24 -5.00 1.60
N GLU A 202 1.91 -4.45 0.57
CA GLU A 202 1.42 -4.52 -0.80
C GLU A 202 1.37 -5.96 -1.32
N LEU A 203 2.45 -6.73 -1.13
CA LEU A 203 2.52 -8.12 -1.57
C LEU A 203 1.51 -9.03 -0.87
N MET A 204 1.07 -8.67 0.34
CA MET A 204 0.04 -9.43 1.05
C MET A 204 -1.36 -9.30 0.41
N HIS A 205 -1.61 -8.31 -0.47
CA HIS A 205 -2.83 -8.24 -1.27
C HIS A 205 -2.98 -9.43 -2.23
N PRO A 206 -2.05 -9.69 -3.18
CA PRO A 206 -2.14 -10.86 -4.04
C PRO A 206 -2.02 -12.18 -3.28
N VAL A 207 -1.31 -12.24 -2.14
CA VAL A 207 -1.30 -13.43 -1.26
C VAL A 207 -2.70 -13.72 -0.73
N GLY A 208 -3.41 -12.71 -0.20
CA GLY A 208 -4.80 -12.84 0.24
C GLY A 208 -5.76 -13.21 -0.91
N ALA A 209 -5.38 -12.89 -2.14
CA ALA A 209 -6.09 -13.31 -3.35
C ALA A 209 -5.74 -14.73 -3.83
N GLY A 210 -4.88 -15.45 -3.12
CA GLY A 210 -4.41 -16.79 -3.48
C GLY A 210 -3.47 -16.82 -4.68
N CYS A 211 -2.71 -15.76 -4.94
CA CYS A 211 -1.62 -15.76 -5.92
C CYS A 211 -0.34 -16.36 -5.32
N GLN A 212 0.41 -17.09 -6.14
CA GLN A 212 1.69 -17.71 -5.78
C GLN A 212 2.83 -16.69 -5.84
N VAL A 213 2.82 -15.69 -4.97
CA VAL A 213 3.78 -14.57 -5.01
C VAL A 213 5.21 -15.00 -4.70
N PHE A 214 5.39 -15.99 -3.81
CA PHE A 214 6.70 -16.36 -3.26
C PHE A 214 7.20 -17.75 -3.70
N GLU A 215 6.36 -18.59 -4.28
CA GLU A 215 6.70 -20.01 -4.56
C GLU A 215 7.84 -20.16 -5.58
N SER A 216 7.85 -19.34 -6.63
CA SER A 216 8.90 -19.33 -7.67
C SER A 216 10.02 -18.33 -7.40
N ARG A 217 10.00 -17.65 -6.24
CA ARG A 217 10.87 -16.49 -5.95
C ARG A 217 11.58 -16.66 -4.60
N PRO A 218 12.59 -17.54 -4.50
CA PRO A 218 13.22 -17.91 -3.23
C PRO A 218 13.86 -16.72 -2.50
N LYS A 219 14.38 -15.72 -3.23
CA LYS A 219 14.92 -14.50 -2.61
C LYS A 219 13.83 -13.69 -1.92
N LEU A 220 12.69 -13.47 -2.59
CA LEU A 220 11.54 -12.80 -2.01
C LEU A 220 10.92 -13.61 -0.85
N ALA A 221 10.87 -14.94 -0.96
CA ALA A 221 10.38 -15.81 0.11
C ALA A 221 11.23 -15.66 1.39
N THR A 222 12.55 -15.69 1.25
CA THR A 222 13.48 -15.54 2.38
C THR A 222 13.45 -14.11 2.92
N TRP A 223 13.34 -13.10 2.04
CA TRP A 223 13.16 -11.70 2.45
C TRP A 223 11.87 -11.50 3.25
N ARG A 224 10.74 -12.09 2.83
CA ARG A 224 9.49 -12.07 3.59
C ARG A 224 9.67 -12.62 5.00
N GLN A 225 10.33 -13.77 5.15
CA GLN A 225 10.58 -14.36 6.47
C GLN A 225 11.39 -13.40 7.36
N ARG A 226 12.42 -12.74 6.81
CA ARG A 226 13.19 -11.73 7.55
C ARG A 226 12.34 -10.52 7.93
N VAL A 227 11.47 -10.04 7.05
CA VAL A 227 10.57 -8.92 7.33
C VAL A 227 9.54 -9.29 8.39
N GLU A 228 8.93 -10.46 8.30
CA GLU A 228 7.97 -10.97 9.29
C GLU A 228 8.60 -11.11 10.68
N ALA A 229 9.78 -11.74 10.76
CA ALA A 229 10.55 -11.83 11.99
C ALA A 229 10.97 -10.46 12.53
N ALA A 230 11.41 -9.56 11.64
CA ALA A 230 11.79 -8.22 12.03
C ALA A 230 10.58 -7.46 12.58
N VAL A 231 9.40 -7.51 11.96
CA VAL A 231 8.14 -6.87 12.39
C VAL A 231 7.59 -7.46 13.69
N GLY A 232 7.77 -8.77 13.88
CA GLY A 232 7.16 -9.57 14.93
C GLY A 232 5.95 -10.33 14.40
N GLU A 233 6.00 -11.66 14.48
CA GLU A 233 5.06 -12.58 13.82
C GLU A 233 3.60 -12.34 14.23
N ASP A 234 3.33 -12.10 15.52
CA ASP A 234 1.96 -11.84 16.00
C ASP A 234 1.38 -10.57 15.39
N LEU A 235 2.18 -9.49 15.35
CA LEU A 235 1.77 -8.21 14.80
C LEU A 235 1.59 -8.30 13.27
N PHE A 236 2.48 -9.05 12.60
CA PHE A 236 2.37 -9.33 11.18
C PHE A 236 1.07 -10.10 10.88
N ARG A 237 0.78 -11.16 11.64
CA ARG A 237 -0.45 -11.96 11.50
C ARG A 237 -1.70 -11.11 11.74
N GLU A 238 -1.73 -10.35 12.83
CA GLU A 238 -2.86 -9.50 13.19
C GLU A 238 -3.14 -8.44 12.11
N ALA A 239 -2.10 -7.79 11.58
CA ALA A 239 -2.25 -6.80 10.52
C ALA A 239 -2.82 -7.39 9.22
N HIS A 240 -2.47 -8.65 8.90
CA HIS A 240 -2.89 -9.32 7.68
C HIS A 240 -4.13 -10.21 7.83
N GLU A 241 -4.71 -10.33 9.02
CA GLU A 241 -5.86 -11.21 9.27
C GLU A 241 -7.03 -10.95 8.32
N VAL A 242 -7.36 -9.67 8.08
CA VAL A 242 -8.48 -9.29 7.23
C VAL A 242 -8.23 -9.62 5.76
N ILE A 243 -7.03 -9.31 5.24
CA ILE A 243 -6.73 -9.53 3.82
C ILE A 243 -6.61 -11.01 3.48
N LEU A 244 -6.13 -11.83 4.42
CA LEU A 244 -6.01 -13.27 4.25
C LEU A 244 -7.37 -13.99 4.20
N LYS A 245 -8.44 -13.35 4.69
CA LYS A 245 -9.83 -13.85 4.63
C LYS A 245 -10.64 -13.21 3.49
N ALA A 246 -10.01 -12.48 2.57
CA ALA A 246 -10.72 -11.72 1.53
C ALA A 246 -11.59 -12.59 0.61
N LYS A 247 -11.13 -13.82 0.32
CA LYS A 247 -11.89 -14.81 -0.47
C LYS A 247 -13.16 -15.31 0.23
N ASP A 248 -13.25 -15.14 1.55
CA ASP A 248 -14.35 -15.62 2.39
C ASP A 248 -15.35 -14.49 2.70
N PHE A 249 -15.16 -13.30 2.10
CA PHE A 249 -16.09 -12.20 2.31
C PHE A 249 -17.46 -12.48 1.70
N PRO A 250 -18.55 -12.17 2.42
CA PRO A 250 -19.88 -12.22 1.85
C PRO A 250 -20.01 -11.15 0.75
N PRO A 251 -20.83 -11.38 -0.28
CA PRO A 251 -21.15 -10.35 -1.27
C PRO A 251 -21.67 -9.07 -0.62
N ALA A 252 -21.31 -7.93 -1.19
CA ALA A 252 -21.79 -6.62 -0.76
C ALA A 252 -23.30 -6.51 -0.97
N ASP A 253 -23.98 -5.86 -0.02
CA ASP A 253 -25.36 -5.41 -0.21
C ASP A 253 -25.47 -4.53 -1.48
N PRO A 254 -26.56 -4.64 -2.27
CA PRO A 254 -26.73 -3.86 -3.50
C PRO A 254 -26.53 -2.34 -3.34
N THR A 255 -26.98 -1.77 -2.23
CA THR A 255 -26.84 -0.33 -1.92
C THR A 255 -25.37 0.03 -1.70
N ILE A 256 -24.64 -0.83 -1.00
CA ILE A 256 -23.21 -0.65 -0.73
C ILE A 256 -22.43 -0.81 -2.04
N LYS A 257 -22.74 -1.83 -2.84
CA LYS A 257 -22.14 -2.05 -4.16
C LYS A 257 -22.28 -0.83 -5.07
N GLN A 258 -23.49 -0.28 -5.19
CA GLN A 258 -23.75 0.90 -6.02
C GLN A 258 -22.93 2.11 -5.58
N LYS A 259 -22.79 2.33 -4.27
CA LYS A 259 -21.98 3.43 -3.71
C LYS A 259 -20.47 3.22 -3.93
N LEU A 260 -19.99 1.98 -3.83
CA LEU A 260 -18.56 1.68 -3.96
C LEU A 260 -18.08 1.64 -5.41
N MET A 261 -18.92 1.19 -6.36
CA MET A 261 -18.49 0.90 -7.72
C MET A 261 -17.74 2.05 -8.41
N PRO A 262 -18.19 3.32 -8.38
CA PRO A 262 -17.46 4.41 -9.04
C PRO A 262 -16.06 4.60 -8.46
N TRP A 263 -15.92 4.49 -7.14
CA TRP A 263 -14.64 4.61 -6.44
C TRP A 263 -13.70 3.45 -6.78
N VAL A 264 -14.22 2.23 -6.82
CA VAL A 264 -13.45 1.02 -7.21
C VAL A 264 -12.91 1.17 -8.63
N LEU A 265 -13.76 1.57 -9.57
CA LEU A 265 -13.36 1.78 -10.96
C LEU A 265 -12.30 2.89 -11.06
N ALA A 266 -12.48 4.01 -10.37
CA ALA A 266 -11.52 5.11 -10.35
C ALA A 266 -10.16 4.69 -9.76
N MET A 267 -10.17 3.86 -8.72
CA MET A 267 -8.96 3.36 -8.08
C MET A 267 -8.15 2.43 -8.99
N ILE A 268 -8.83 1.55 -9.74
CA ILE A 268 -8.19 0.51 -10.55
C ILE A 268 -7.78 1.01 -11.94
N ARG A 269 -8.47 2.04 -12.48
CA ARG A 269 -8.32 2.56 -13.86
C ARG A 269 -7.23 3.62 -14.07
N PHE A 270 -6.23 3.77 -13.20
CA PHE A 270 -5.16 4.79 -13.36
C PHE A 270 -4.17 4.57 -14.55
N SER A 271 -4.60 3.98 -15.66
CA SER A 271 -3.93 4.15 -16.96
C SER A 271 -4.94 4.10 -18.09
N LEU A 272 -5.15 5.26 -18.70
CA LEU A 272 -5.31 5.42 -20.14
C LEU A 272 -5.23 6.90 -20.55
N LEU A 273 -5.43 7.84 -19.63
CA LEU A 273 -5.42 9.27 -19.97
C LEU A 273 -4.01 9.86 -20.19
N LEU A 274 -2.94 9.33 -19.58
CA LEU A 274 -1.61 9.92 -19.73
C LEU A 274 -0.94 9.66 -21.10
N VAL A 275 -1.39 8.68 -21.89
CA VAL A 275 -0.85 8.45 -23.24
C VAL A 275 -1.62 9.22 -24.32
N MET A 276 -2.87 9.63 -24.05
CA MET A 276 -3.66 10.41 -25.03
C MET A 276 -3.42 11.92 -24.97
N TYR A 277 -2.87 12.46 -23.87
CA TYR A 277 -2.60 13.90 -23.74
C TYR A 277 -1.24 14.36 -24.26
N ALA A 278 -0.41 13.46 -24.80
CA ALA A 278 0.89 13.80 -25.38
C ALA A 278 0.88 13.92 -26.92
N VAL A 279 -0.29 13.94 -27.57
CA VAL A 279 -0.41 14.31 -28.98
C VAL A 279 -1.04 15.69 -29.08
N PRO A 280 -0.28 16.73 -29.48
CA PRO A 280 -0.84 18.06 -29.72
C PRO A 280 -1.95 17.99 -30.75
N LYS A 281 -3.03 18.75 -30.52
CA LYS A 281 -4.24 18.84 -31.37
C LYS A 281 -4.01 19.31 -32.81
N GLU A 282 -2.78 19.56 -33.24
CA GLU A 282 -2.46 20.12 -34.56
C GLU A 282 -2.22 19.09 -35.67
N LYS A 283 -2.32 17.78 -35.40
CA LYS A 283 -2.14 16.73 -36.43
C LYS A 283 -3.36 15.85 -36.66
N GLN A 284 -4.57 16.38 -36.47
CA GLN A 284 -5.83 15.68 -36.80
C GLN A 284 -6.26 15.79 -38.27
N HIS A 285 -5.42 16.35 -39.15
CA HIS A 285 -5.79 16.61 -40.56
C HIS A 285 -5.03 15.80 -41.62
N CYS A 286 -4.54 14.61 -41.28
CA CYS A 286 -4.06 13.65 -42.29
C CYS A 286 -4.76 12.30 -42.09
N GLN A 287 -5.85 12.10 -42.83
CA GLN A 287 -6.45 10.79 -43.04
C GLN A 287 -5.41 9.82 -43.63
N GLY A 288 -5.32 8.60 -43.10
CA GLY A 288 -4.86 7.44 -43.88
C GLY A 288 -3.66 6.62 -43.40
N HIS A 289 -2.97 6.91 -42.30
CA HIS A 289 -1.72 6.18 -41.93
C HIS A 289 -1.62 5.75 -40.44
N SER A 290 -2.75 5.42 -39.79
CA SER A 290 -2.78 5.11 -38.34
C SER A 290 -2.40 3.67 -37.97
N LEU A 291 -2.33 2.72 -38.91
CA LEU A 291 -1.98 1.31 -38.59
C LEU A 291 -0.49 1.00 -38.73
N ALA A 292 0.27 1.75 -39.53
CA ALA A 292 1.69 1.48 -39.77
C ALA A 292 2.63 1.92 -38.63
N CYS A 293 2.23 2.92 -37.81
CA CYS A 293 3.06 3.39 -36.69
C CYS A 293 3.00 2.48 -35.45
N ALA A 294 1.90 1.75 -35.24
CA ALA A 294 1.80 0.79 -34.14
C ALA A 294 2.63 -0.48 -34.41
N GLU A 295 2.74 -0.93 -35.67
CA GLU A 295 3.57 -2.08 -36.05
C GLU A 295 5.08 -1.83 -35.99
N LEU A 296 5.51 -0.57 -36.11
CA LEU A 296 6.94 -0.20 -36.07
C LEU A 296 7.52 -0.21 -34.64
N HIS A 297 6.69 0.06 -33.62
CA HIS A 297 7.13 0.01 -32.22
C HIS A 297 7.26 -1.43 -31.69
N MET A 298 6.48 -2.37 -32.22
CA MET A 298 6.56 -3.79 -31.82
C MET A 298 7.73 -4.55 -32.49
N LYS A 299 8.31 -4.01 -33.56
CA LYS A 299 9.45 -4.60 -34.29
C LYS A 299 10.83 -4.15 -33.79
N LEU A 300 10.90 -3.19 -32.87
CA LEU A 300 12.17 -2.68 -32.32
C LEU A 300 12.54 -3.30 -30.97
N GLU A 301 11.66 -4.08 -30.33
CA GLU A 301 11.94 -4.78 -29.06
C GLU A 301 12.51 -6.21 -29.22
N THR A 302 12.75 -6.69 -30.46
CA THR A 302 13.27 -8.05 -30.73
C THR A 302 14.63 -8.10 -31.43
N ARG A 303 15.43 -7.03 -31.42
CA ARG A 303 16.80 -7.06 -31.97
C ARG A 303 17.88 -7.10 -30.88
N ASP A 304 18.30 -8.33 -30.59
CA ASP A 304 19.67 -8.81 -30.36
C ASP A 304 20.74 -7.77 -29.98
N TRP A 305 21.05 -7.66 -28.68
CA TRP A 305 22.14 -6.85 -28.11
C TRP A 305 23.49 -7.60 -28.13
N GLY A 306 23.87 -8.13 -29.30
CA GLY A 306 25.08 -8.93 -29.45
C GLY A 306 25.84 -8.62 -30.72
N LYS A 307 26.46 -7.42 -30.81
CA LYS A 307 27.67 -7.09 -31.61
C LYS A 307 27.81 -5.56 -31.77
N MET A 308 28.53 -4.92 -30.86
CA MET A 308 29.23 -3.66 -31.15
C MET A 308 30.31 -3.38 -30.08
N GLU A 309 31.35 -4.21 -30.07
CA GLU A 309 32.69 -3.79 -29.64
C GLU A 309 33.67 -4.26 -30.73
N ARG A 310 34.11 -3.29 -31.53
CA ARG A 310 35.37 -3.27 -32.27
C ARG A 310 36.11 -2.02 -31.82
#